data_AF-A0A6L3F973-F1
#
_entry.id   AF-A0A6L3F973-F1
#
_cell.length_a   1.000
_cell.length_b   1.000
_cell.length_c   1.000
_cell.angle_alpha   90.00
_cell.angle_beta   90.00
_cell.angle_gamma   90.00
#
_symmetry.space_group_name_H-M   'P 1'
#
loop_
_entity.id
_entity.type
_entity.pdbx_description
1 polymer ?
#
loop_
_entity_poly.entity_id
_entity_poly.type
_entity_poly.pdbx_seq_one_letter_code
_entity_poly.pdbx_strand_id
1 'polypeptide(L)'
;METVAAKLEAARQELLDLGLRNPLLNFRVLRARGVAVVAERPFPIYTHLVTNEKPMGFLSTDDGNEDELGQPDITATFVANHDDDQLQTPYSDTDLQKRLWTTYFVAREYIEEQGVNVLYLALGMLHWIDRSTPGVVRRAPLILI
;
A
#
# COMPACT_ATOMS: atom_id res chain seq x y z
N MET A 1 21.49 -2.99 -40.49
CA MET A 1 22.09 -2.51 -39.23
C MET A 1 20.94 -2.16 -38.31
N GLU A 2 20.88 -2.79 -37.15
CA GLU A 2 19.89 -2.46 -36.14
C GLU A 2 20.18 -1.06 -35.60
N THR A 3 19.18 -0.17 -35.62
CA THR A 3 19.35 1.23 -35.23
C THR A 3 19.49 1.34 -33.71
N VAL A 4 20.20 2.36 -33.24
CA VAL A 4 20.34 2.63 -31.79
C VAL A 4 18.98 2.75 -31.10
N ALA A 5 17.99 3.31 -31.80
CA ALA A 5 16.62 3.41 -31.31
C ALA A 5 15.95 2.04 -31.07
N ALA A 6 16.16 1.06 -31.96
CA ALA A 6 15.62 -0.29 -31.79
C ALA A 6 16.25 -1.00 -30.58
N LYS A 7 17.57 -0.83 -30.39
CA LYS A 7 18.27 -1.37 -29.21
C LYS A 7 17.80 -0.72 -27.90
N LEU A 8 17.55 0.58 -27.91
CA LEU A 8 17.03 1.29 -26.76
C LEU A 8 15.62 0.83 -26.39
N GLU A 9 14.75 0.62 -27.39
CA GLU A 9 13.39 0.13 -27.15
C GLU A 9 13.38 -1.32 -26.65
N ALA A 10 14.25 -2.18 -27.17
CA ALA A 10 14.42 -3.55 -26.68
C ALA A 10 14.88 -3.55 -25.21
N ALA A 11 15.91 -2.76 -24.87
CA ALA A 11 16.38 -2.63 -23.49
C ALA A 11 15.29 -2.06 -22.56
N ARG A 12 14.46 -1.12 -23.05
CA ARG A 12 13.32 -0.59 -22.29
C ARG A 12 12.29 -1.69 -22.00
N GLN A 13 12.00 -2.56 -22.96
CA GLN A 13 11.09 -3.68 -22.78
C GLN A 13 11.64 -4.74 -21.82
N GLU A 14 12.94 -5.02 -21.88
CA GLU A 14 13.60 -5.94 -20.94
C GLU A 14 13.59 -5.44 -19.49
N LEU A 15 13.63 -4.11 -19.28
CA LEU A 15 13.54 -3.49 -17.96
C LEU A 15 12.11 -3.46 -17.38
N LEU A 16 11.08 -3.71 -18.19
CA LEU A 16 9.69 -3.74 -17.73
C LEU A 16 9.38 -5.06 -17.03
N ASP A 17 9.29 -5.06 -15.70
CA ASP A 17 8.75 -6.19 -14.95
C ASP A 17 7.21 -6.16 -14.96
N LEU A 18 6.62 -6.79 -15.98
CA LEU A 18 5.17 -7.04 -16.08
C LEU A 18 4.75 -8.34 -15.38
N GLY A 19 5.66 -8.98 -14.65
CA GLY A 19 5.39 -10.20 -13.91
C GLY A 19 4.55 -9.94 -12.66
N LEU A 20 3.94 -11.01 -12.14
CA LEU A 20 3.22 -10.99 -10.87
C LEU A 20 4.12 -10.77 -9.63
N ARG A 21 5.44 -10.67 -9.84
CA ARG A 21 6.41 -10.31 -8.81
C ARG A 21 6.40 -8.82 -8.52
N ASN A 22 5.95 -8.01 -9.48
CA ASN A 22 5.86 -6.57 -9.33
C ASN A 22 4.72 -6.20 -8.35
N PRO A 23 5.02 -5.59 -7.18
CA PRO A 23 4.01 -5.18 -6.21
C PRO A 23 3.04 -4.12 -6.75
N LEU A 24 3.42 -3.39 -7.81
CA LEU A 24 2.56 -2.42 -8.49
C LEU A 24 1.49 -3.08 -9.36
N LEU A 25 1.66 -4.36 -9.70
CA LEU A 25 0.67 -5.13 -10.46
C LEU A 25 -0.06 -6.15 -9.57
N ASN A 26 0.62 -6.69 -8.57
CA ASN A 26 0.10 -7.72 -7.68
C ASN A 26 0.43 -7.37 -6.23
N PHE A 27 -0.22 -6.34 -5.72
CA PHE A 27 -0.11 -5.88 -4.35
C PHE A 27 -0.70 -6.88 -3.38
N ARG A 28 0.11 -7.24 -2.38
CA ARG A 28 -0.26 -8.14 -1.29
C ARG A 28 0.01 -7.45 0.03
N VAL A 29 -0.97 -7.47 0.92
CA VAL A 29 -0.80 -6.97 2.28
C VAL A 29 0.20 -7.89 2.98
N LEU A 30 1.24 -7.30 3.55
CA LEU A 30 2.29 -8.02 4.23
C LEU A 30 1.84 -8.32 5.66
N ARG A 31 2.11 -9.56 6.12
CA ARG A 31 1.64 -10.02 7.44
C ARG A 31 2.28 -9.27 8.61
N ALA A 32 3.53 -8.88 8.50
CA ALA A 32 4.32 -8.30 9.59
C ALA A 32 4.71 -6.83 9.38
N ARG A 33 4.45 -6.27 8.20
CA ARG A 33 4.86 -4.91 7.83
C ARG A 33 3.79 -4.26 6.96
N GLY A 34 3.74 -2.93 6.96
CA GLY A 34 2.68 -2.18 6.31
C GLY A 34 1.39 -2.14 7.13
N VAL A 35 0.67 -1.04 6.98
CA VAL A 35 -0.62 -0.77 7.63
C VAL A 35 -1.65 -0.59 6.52
N ALA A 36 -2.76 -1.34 6.63
CA ALA A 36 -3.94 -1.14 5.80
C ALA A 36 -4.79 -0.03 6.43
N VAL A 37 -5.14 0.97 5.62
CA VAL A 37 -6.12 2.00 5.97
C VAL A 37 -7.48 1.53 5.44
N VAL A 38 -8.51 1.58 6.28
CA VAL A 38 -9.85 1.05 5.97
C VAL A 38 -10.88 2.17 6.16
N ALA A 39 -11.97 2.11 5.39
CA ALA A 39 -13.09 3.06 5.46
C ALA A 39 -12.77 4.55 5.22
N GLU A 40 -11.59 4.87 4.72
CA GLU A 40 -11.21 6.24 4.36
C GLU A 40 -11.43 6.58 2.88
N ARG A 41 -11.65 7.86 2.61
CA ARG A 41 -11.73 8.40 1.25
C ARG A 41 -10.35 8.89 0.79
N PRO A 42 -9.88 8.50 -0.40
CA PRO A 42 -8.57 8.93 -0.91
C PRO A 42 -8.43 10.44 -1.11
N PHE A 43 -9.51 11.13 -1.48
CA PHE A 43 -9.46 12.55 -1.82
C PHE A 43 -9.14 13.46 -0.61
N PRO A 44 -9.86 13.37 0.53
CA PRO A 44 -9.48 14.09 1.76
C PRO A 44 -8.05 13.80 2.21
N ILE A 45 -7.62 12.53 2.20
CA ILE A 45 -6.25 12.14 2.57
C ILE A 45 -5.22 12.85 1.70
N TYR A 46 -5.43 12.84 0.37
CA TYR A 46 -4.52 13.51 -0.56
C TYR A 46 -4.43 15.02 -0.28
N THR A 47 -5.56 15.67 -0.03
CA THR A 47 -5.57 17.10 0.32
C THR A 47 -4.84 17.36 1.64
N HIS A 48 -5.06 16.55 2.68
CA HIS A 48 -4.39 16.71 3.97
C HIS A 48 -2.87 16.49 3.89
N LEU A 49 -2.44 15.37 3.30
CA LEU A 49 -1.02 14.98 3.28
C LEU A 49 -0.22 15.76 2.23
N VAL A 50 -0.76 15.94 1.02
CA VAL A 50 0.00 16.51 -0.11
C VAL A 50 -0.25 18.00 -0.30
N THR A 51 -1.50 18.46 -0.17
CA THR A 51 -1.81 19.88 -0.41
C THR A 51 -1.56 20.74 0.82
N ASN A 52 -1.95 20.24 2.00
CA ASN A 52 -1.81 20.96 3.27
C ASN A 52 -0.53 20.62 4.03
N GLU A 53 0.21 19.58 3.61
CA GLU A 53 1.43 19.07 4.27
C GLU A 53 1.25 18.81 5.78
N LYS A 54 0.04 18.39 6.18
CA LYS A 54 -0.28 18.12 7.59
C LYS A 54 -0.05 16.65 7.91
N PRO A 55 0.57 16.33 9.07
CA PRO A 55 0.71 14.95 9.49
C PRO A 55 -0.64 14.37 9.91
N MET A 56 -0.88 13.10 9.57
CA MET A 56 -2.02 12.32 10.05
C MET A 56 -1.54 11.19 10.98
N GLY A 57 -2.36 10.86 11.98
CA GLY A 57 -2.16 9.72 12.87
C GLY A 57 -2.84 8.45 12.37
N PHE A 58 -2.69 7.36 13.12
CA PHE A 58 -3.40 6.10 12.87
C PHE A 58 -4.27 5.77 14.09
N LEU A 59 -5.52 5.39 13.84
CA LEU A 59 -6.43 4.90 14.85
C LEU A 59 -6.46 3.36 14.83
N SER A 60 -6.24 2.75 15.99
CA SER A 60 -6.43 1.31 16.20
C SER A 60 -7.92 0.99 16.37
N THR A 61 -8.28 -0.27 16.13
CA THR A 61 -9.61 -0.77 16.46
C THR A 61 -9.58 -1.41 17.85
N ASP A 62 -10.58 -1.11 18.68
CA ASP A 62 -10.69 -1.60 20.06
C ASP A 62 -10.97 -3.10 20.14
N ASP A 63 -11.53 -3.69 19.07
CA ASP A 63 -11.87 -5.11 19.00
C ASP A 63 -10.96 -5.84 18.02
N GLY A 64 -9.97 -6.56 18.55
CA GLY A 64 -9.15 -7.51 17.81
C GLY A 64 -9.95 -8.72 17.33
N ASN A 65 -10.84 -8.52 16.35
CA ASN A 65 -11.44 -9.61 15.60
C ASN A 65 -10.46 -10.05 14.51
N GLU A 66 -9.43 -10.78 14.94
CA GLU A 66 -8.58 -11.52 14.02
C GLU A 66 -9.37 -12.71 13.47
N ASP A 67 -9.71 -12.70 12.19
CA ASP A 67 -10.14 -13.92 11.51
C ASP A 67 -9.04 -14.99 11.63
N GLU A 68 -9.42 -16.27 11.63
CA GLU A 68 -8.52 -17.45 11.73
C GLU A 68 -7.36 -17.49 10.69
N LEU A 69 -7.36 -16.57 9.71
CA LEU A 69 -6.37 -16.40 8.66
C LEU A 69 -5.42 -15.20 8.84
N GLY A 70 -5.57 -14.42 9.93
CA GLY A 70 -4.76 -13.24 10.24
C GLY A 70 -4.86 -12.13 9.20
N GLN A 71 -6.00 -12.05 8.51
CA GLN A 71 -6.32 -10.96 7.59
C GLN A 71 -7.28 -10.00 8.30
N PRO A 72 -7.08 -8.68 8.14
CA PRO A 72 -8.01 -7.72 8.69
C PRO A 72 -9.38 -7.90 8.03
N ASP A 73 -10.42 -8.08 8.85
CA ASP A 73 -11.80 -8.13 8.39
C ASP A 73 -12.22 -6.72 7.92
N ILE A 74 -12.08 -6.48 6.62
CA ILE A 74 -12.47 -5.24 5.94
C ILE A 74 -13.99 -5.04 5.87
N THR A 75 -14.79 -6.00 6.38
CA THR A 75 -16.26 -5.96 6.39
C THR A 75 -16.85 -5.30 7.63
N ALA A 76 -16.03 -5.00 8.64
CA ALA A 76 -16.46 -4.21 9.78
C ALA A 76 -16.93 -2.81 9.30
N THR A 77 -18.11 -2.39 9.76
CA THR A 77 -18.66 -1.08 9.42
C THR A 77 -17.97 -0.02 10.26
N PHE A 78 -16.82 0.47 9.78
CA PHE A 78 -16.14 1.61 10.39
C PHE A 78 -16.90 2.89 10.04
N VAL A 79 -17.28 3.66 11.06
CA VAL A 79 -17.85 5.00 10.87
C VAL A 79 -16.69 5.99 10.84
N ALA A 80 -16.07 6.14 9.67
CA ALA A 80 -14.94 7.05 9.51
C ALA A 80 -15.43 8.52 9.47
N ASN A 81 -14.87 9.34 10.36
CA ASN A 81 -15.00 10.79 10.27
C ASN A 81 -13.91 11.30 9.33
N HIS A 82 -14.28 11.55 8.08
CA HIS A 82 -13.33 11.89 6.99
C HIS A 82 -12.71 13.30 7.10
N ASP A 83 -13.06 14.04 8.16
CA ASP A 83 -12.60 15.40 8.45
C ASP A 83 -11.61 15.43 9.62
N ASP A 84 -11.27 14.28 10.21
CA ASP A 84 -10.24 14.18 11.24
C ASP A 84 -8.85 13.89 10.65
N ASP A 85 -7.82 14.07 11.47
CA ASP A 85 -6.44 13.80 11.08
C ASP A 85 -6.03 12.35 11.45
N GLN A 86 -6.97 11.40 11.54
CA GLN A 86 -6.71 10.03 12.01
C GLN A 86 -7.14 8.97 10.99
N LEU A 87 -6.16 8.21 10.48
CA LEU A 87 -6.41 7.12 9.54
C LEU A 87 -6.92 5.88 10.28
N GLN A 88 -8.14 5.45 9.94
CA GLN A 88 -8.74 4.25 10.51
C GLN A 88 -7.99 2.98 10.06
N THR A 89 -7.66 2.11 11.02
CA THR A 89 -6.97 0.85 10.75
C THR A 89 -7.69 -0.34 11.38
N PRO A 90 -7.59 -1.53 10.78
CA PRO A 90 -8.26 -2.74 11.27
C PRO A 90 -7.42 -3.52 12.30
N TYR A 91 -6.42 -2.90 12.92
CA TYR A 91 -5.48 -3.58 13.81
C TYR A 91 -5.68 -3.15 15.26
N SER A 92 -5.43 -4.09 16.19
CA SER A 92 -5.31 -3.78 17.62
C SER A 92 -4.18 -2.78 17.86
N ASP A 93 -4.24 -2.03 18.96
CA ASP A 93 -3.21 -1.04 19.30
C ASP A 93 -1.80 -1.67 19.34
N THR A 94 -1.66 -2.83 19.96
CA THR A 94 -0.36 -3.50 20.10
C THR A 94 0.20 -3.97 18.75
N ASP A 95 -0.65 -4.45 17.85
CA ASP A 95 -0.20 -4.94 16.54
C ASP A 95 0.00 -3.81 15.54
N LEU A 96 -0.84 -2.77 15.62
CA LEU A 96 -0.63 -1.52 14.89
C LEU A 96 0.74 -0.93 15.24
N GLN A 97 1.06 -0.82 16.53
CA GLN A 97 2.34 -0.29 16.99
C GLN A 97 3.52 -1.14 16.47
N LYS A 98 3.44 -2.48 16.58
CA LYS A 98 4.48 -3.38 16.04
C LYS A 98 4.68 -3.19 14.54
N ARG A 99 3.58 -3.14 13.77
CA ARG A 99 3.61 -2.97 12.31
C ARG A 99 4.20 -1.62 11.90
N LEU A 100 3.78 -0.54 12.55
CA LEU A 100 4.30 0.81 12.31
C LEU A 100 5.79 0.87 12.62
N TRP A 101 6.21 0.30 13.76
CA TRP A 101 7.61 0.22 14.15
C TRP A 101 8.43 -0.54 13.11
N THR A 102 8.05 -1.77 12.76
CA THR A 102 8.76 -2.56 11.73
C THR A 102 8.81 -1.83 10.38
N THR A 103 7.73 -1.18 9.98
CA THR A 103 7.67 -0.44 8.71
C THR A 103 8.61 0.76 8.72
N TYR A 104 8.63 1.54 9.82
CA TYR A 104 9.52 2.68 10.00
C TYR A 104 10.99 2.26 9.96
N PHE A 105 11.37 1.22 10.71
CA PHE A 105 12.76 0.76 10.76
C PHE A 105 13.25 0.29 9.40
N VAL A 106 12.46 -0.51 8.69
CA VAL A 106 12.80 -0.96 7.33
C VAL A 106 12.93 0.24 6.40
N ALA A 107 11.97 1.18 6.39
CA ALA A 107 12.05 2.35 5.53
C ALA A 107 13.30 3.20 5.81
N ARG A 108 13.64 3.38 7.10
CA ARG A 108 14.83 4.14 7.51
C ARG A 108 16.12 3.45 7.08
N GLU A 109 16.23 2.14 7.26
CA GLU A 109 17.38 1.35 6.82
C GLU A 109 17.60 1.47 5.31
N TYR A 110 16.53 1.38 4.51
CA TYR A 110 16.63 1.59 3.05
C TYR A 110 17.10 3.01 2.68
N ILE A 111 16.62 4.03 3.39
CA ILE A 111 17.07 5.40 3.17
C ILE A 111 18.55 5.56 3.56
N GLU A 112 18.97 5.00 4.69
CA GLU A 112 20.35 5.11 5.19
C GLU A 112 21.36 4.33 4.34
N GLU A 113 21.01 3.11 3.89
CA GLU A 113 21.92 2.24 3.15
C GLU A 113 21.94 2.52 1.63
N GLN A 114 20.78 2.82 1.04
CA GLN A 114 20.61 2.92 -0.41
C GLN A 114 20.25 4.34 -0.87
N GLY A 115 19.95 5.25 0.06
CA GLY A 115 19.57 6.63 -0.27
C GLY A 115 18.20 6.75 -0.95
N VAL A 116 17.36 5.70 -0.91
CA VAL A 116 16.06 5.67 -1.58
C VAL A 116 14.91 5.60 -0.58
N ASN A 117 13.86 6.38 -0.82
CA ASN A 117 12.62 6.26 -0.06
C ASN A 117 11.76 5.14 -0.66
N VAL A 118 11.43 4.14 0.16
CA VAL A 118 10.60 2.98 -0.22
C VAL A 118 9.25 2.96 0.51
N LEU A 119 9.00 3.94 1.37
CA LEU A 119 7.75 4.06 2.11
C LEU A 119 6.77 4.93 1.32
N TYR A 120 5.63 4.34 0.99
CA TYR A 120 4.57 5.00 0.26
C TYR A 120 3.21 4.67 0.86
N LEU A 121 2.29 5.63 0.76
CA LEU A 121 0.87 5.38 0.99
C LEU A 121 0.17 5.18 -0.36
N ALA A 122 -0.48 4.02 -0.49
CA ALA A 122 -1.29 3.72 -1.67
C ALA A 122 -2.70 4.30 -1.53
N LEU A 123 -3.04 5.25 -2.39
CA LEU A 123 -4.38 5.83 -2.48
C LEU A 123 -5.17 5.12 -3.58
N GLY A 124 -6.04 4.20 -3.14
CA GLY A 124 -6.90 3.42 -4.01
C GLY A 124 -6.20 2.23 -4.67
N MET A 125 -6.97 1.17 -4.92
CA MET A 125 -6.48 -0.07 -5.51
C MET A 125 -7.35 -0.48 -6.70
N LEU A 126 -6.73 -0.66 -7.86
CA LEU A 126 -7.35 -1.30 -9.01
C LEU A 126 -7.44 -2.80 -8.79
N HIS A 127 -8.65 -3.33 -8.84
CA HIS A 127 -8.92 -4.77 -8.79
C HIS A 127 -9.01 -5.31 -10.22
N TRP A 128 -8.17 -6.29 -10.55
CA TRP A 128 -8.13 -6.86 -11.88
C TRP A 128 -7.96 -8.37 -11.83
N ILE A 129 -8.42 -9.04 -12.88
CA ILE A 129 -8.39 -10.51 -13.01
C ILE A 129 -7.69 -10.82 -14.33
N ASP A 130 -6.71 -11.70 -14.27
CA ASP A 130 -6.05 -12.20 -15.46
C ASP A 130 -6.92 -13.29 -16.12
N ARG A 131 -7.03 -13.23 -17.45
CA ARG A 131 -7.73 -14.25 -18.25
C ARG A 131 -7.11 -15.63 -18.09
N SER A 132 -5.81 -15.71 -17.78
CA SER A 132 -5.09 -16.96 -17.55
C SER A 132 -5.51 -17.67 -16.25
N THR A 133 -6.00 -16.91 -15.27
CA THR A 133 -6.32 -17.37 -13.90
C THR A 133 -7.64 -16.77 -13.45
N PRO A 134 -8.76 -17.17 -14.09
CA PRO A 134 -10.08 -16.68 -13.71
C PRO A 134 -10.36 -17.05 -12.24
N GLY A 135 -10.79 -16.07 -11.44
CA GLY A 135 -11.12 -16.24 -10.02
C GLY A 135 -10.07 -15.67 -9.05
N VAL A 136 -8.85 -15.35 -9.50
CA VAL A 136 -7.85 -14.68 -8.65
C VAL A 136 -7.89 -13.18 -8.87
N VAL A 137 -8.49 -12.46 -7.92
CA VAL A 137 -8.49 -10.99 -7.92
C VAL A 137 -7.12 -10.48 -7.47
N ARG A 138 -6.48 -9.71 -8.33
CA ARG A 138 -5.22 -9.02 -8.05
C ARG A 138 -5.49 -7.55 -7.81
N ARG A 139 -4.60 -6.91 -7.06
CA ARG A 139 -4.71 -5.49 -6.69
C ARG A 139 -3.48 -4.74 -7.18
N ALA A 140 -3.66 -3.55 -7.71
CA ALA A 140 -2.60 -2.65 -8.12
C ALA A 140 -2.85 -1.26 -7.52
N PRO A 141 -1.87 -0.62 -6.85
CA PRO A 141 -2.04 0.74 -6.36
C PRO A 141 -2.26 1.71 -7.51
N LEU A 142 -3.18 2.66 -7.34
CA LEU A 142 -3.46 3.68 -8.35
C LEU A 142 -2.53 4.88 -8.22
N ILE A 143 -2.38 5.38 -7.00
CA ILE A 143 -1.55 6.54 -6.68
C ILE A 143 -0.69 6.15 -5.48
N LEU A 144 0.60 6.48 -5.55
CA LEU A 144 1.55 6.36 -4.45
C LEU A 144 2.01 7.76 -4.08
N ILE A 145 1.88 8.11 -2.80
CA ILE A 145 2.41 9.35 -2.23
C ILE A 145 3.43 9.04 -1.14
#